data_AF-A0A2H0DPJ4-F1
#
_entry.id   AF-A0A2H0DPJ4-F1
#
_cell.length_a   1.000
_cell.length_b   1.000
_cell.length_c   1.000
_cell.angle_alpha   90.00
_cell.angle_beta   90.00
_cell.angle_gamma   90.00
#
_symmetry.space_group_name_H-M   'P 1'
#
loop_
_entity.id
_entity.type
_entity.pdbx_description
1 polymer ?
#
loop_
_entity_poly.entity_id
_entity_poly.type
_entity_poly.pdbx_seq_one_letter_code
_entity_poly.pdbx_strand_id
1 'polypeptide(L)'
;MKKKRPHELISGAFLLIGILLGYQAAVESILWIWPASNCLWVGAAYYTVKGRVFGKRDDGTLDPVAAFCLLPFLLITWATWHAQNWLSNENPFDEVSPGLYLGRRPLQKDLPLGVSLVVDMTSEFSNPGYADGVTYVTVPTLDAFVPDAEPFLAAAETAASWEGGVFVHCANGHGRSAAMAGAILLRRGIARSVAQAEAEIVRARPLAAWHPVQRAMLRRLAGRLLEPRA
;
A
#
# COMPACT_ATOMS: atom_id res chain seq x y z
N MET A 1 10.35 -26.91 -10.37
CA MET A 1 9.07 -26.32 -9.91
C MET A 1 9.21 -24.81 -9.87
N LYS A 2 8.45 -24.04 -10.66
CA LYS A 2 8.47 -22.56 -10.56
C LYS A 2 7.98 -22.15 -9.16
N LYS A 3 8.77 -21.35 -8.42
CA LYS A 3 8.39 -20.82 -7.11
C LYS A 3 7.13 -19.97 -7.31
N LYS A 4 5.99 -20.37 -6.74
CA LYS A 4 4.73 -19.61 -6.84
C LYS A 4 4.97 -18.19 -6.34
N ARG A 5 4.48 -17.20 -7.09
CA ARG A 5 4.61 -15.80 -6.67
C ARG A 5 3.63 -15.57 -5.51
N PRO A 6 4.00 -14.86 -4.45
CA PRO A 6 3.13 -14.71 -3.26
C PRO A 6 1.71 -14.19 -3.54
N HIS A 7 1.50 -13.37 -4.57
CA HIS A 7 0.15 -12.96 -4.99
C HIS A 7 -0.71 -14.12 -5.55
N GLU A 8 -0.12 -15.13 -6.18
CA GLU A 8 -0.84 -16.31 -6.67
C GLU A 8 -1.36 -17.16 -5.51
N LEU A 9 -0.60 -17.23 -4.41
CA LEU A 9 -1.01 -17.92 -3.19
C LEU A 9 -2.14 -17.16 -2.49
N ILE A 10 -1.99 -15.84 -2.33
CA ILE A 10 -3.03 -14.98 -1.75
C ILE A 10 -4.33 -15.08 -2.57
N SER A 11 -4.21 -14.96 -3.90
CA SER A 11 -5.35 -15.09 -4.80
C SER A 11 -6.01 -16.47 -4.70
N GLY A 12 -5.22 -17.55 -4.76
CA GLY A 12 -5.74 -18.91 -4.64
C GLY A 12 -6.46 -19.17 -3.32
N ALA A 13 -5.93 -18.63 -2.22
CA ALA A 13 -6.58 -18.72 -0.91
C ALA A 13 -7.93 -17.99 -0.89
N PHE A 14 -8.00 -16.77 -1.41
CA PHE A 14 -9.25 -16.03 -1.50
C PHE A 14 -10.28 -16.70 -2.41
N LEU A 15 -9.87 -17.23 -3.56
CA LEU A 15 -10.76 -17.98 -4.44
C LEU A 15 -11.31 -19.23 -3.76
N LEU A 16 -10.46 -20.00 -3.07
CA LEU A 16 -10.88 -21.18 -2.33
C LEU A 16 -11.87 -20.82 -1.19
N ILE A 17 -11.54 -19.82 -0.38
CA ILE A 17 -12.44 -19.35 0.69
C ILE A 17 -13.76 -18.87 0.10
N GLY A 18 -13.73 -18.13 -1.02
CA GLY A 18 -14.93 -17.68 -1.71
C GLY A 18 -15.82 -18.84 -2.18
N ILE A 19 -15.23 -19.90 -2.73
CA ILE A 19 -15.96 -21.11 -3.13
C ILE A 19 -16.57 -21.82 -1.91
N LEU A 20 -15.81 -21.97 -0.82
CA LEU A 20 -16.29 -22.61 0.40
C LEU A 20 -17.43 -21.82 1.04
N LEU A 21 -17.34 -20.49 1.10
CA LEU A 21 -18.41 -19.63 1.57
C LEU A 21 -19.61 -19.65 0.62
N GLY A 22 -19.39 -19.76 -0.69
CA GLY A 22 -20.46 -19.95 -1.67
C GLY A 22 -21.20 -21.27 -1.47
N TYR A 23 -20.48 -22.35 -1.12
CA TYR A 23 -21.10 -23.61 -0.71
C TYR A 23 -21.95 -23.44 0.55
N GLN A 24 -21.43 -22.76 1.58
CA GLN A 24 -22.20 -22.42 2.79
C GLN A 24 -23.45 -21.58 2.48
N ALA A 25 -23.40 -20.74 1.44
CA ALA A 25 -24.56 -19.98 0.99
C ALA A 25 -25.68 -20.86 0.43
N ALA A 26 -25.32 -21.95 -0.25
CA ALA A 26 -26.26 -22.88 -0.83
C ALA A 26 -26.86 -23.85 0.20
N VAL A 27 -26.10 -24.22 1.23
CA VAL A 27 -26.52 -25.25 2.21
C VAL A 27 -27.09 -24.67 3.51
N GLU A 28 -26.62 -23.51 3.96
CA GLU A 28 -27.00 -22.95 5.27
C GLU A 28 -27.82 -21.65 5.14
N SER A 29 -27.26 -20.62 4.50
CA SER A 29 -27.90 -19.30 4.46
C SER A 29 -27.37 -18.40 3.36
N ILE A 30 -28.29 -17.74 2.65
CA ILE A 30 -27.98 -16.77 1.58
C ILE A 30 -27.07 -15.62 2.05
N LEU A 31 -27.01 -15.34 3.37
CA LEU A 31 -26.14 -14.31 3.94
C LEU A 31 -24.65 -14.54 3.61
N TRP A 32 -24.23 -15.78 3.37
CA TRP A 32 -22.85 -16.10 2.99
C TRP A 32 -22.49 -15.66 1.56
N ILE A 33 -23.45 -15.34 0.70
CA ILE A 33 -23.17 -14.82 -0.65
C ILE A 33 -22.32 -13.56 -0.59
N TRP A 34 -22.58 -12.68 0.38
CA TRP A 34 -21.89 -11.40 0.47
C TRP A 34 -20.38 -11.57 0.74
N PRO A 35 -19.92 -12.23 1.82
CA PRO A 35 -18.50 -12.50 2.02
C PRO A 35 -17.91 -13.46 0.97
N ALA A 36 -18.68 -14.40 0.41
CA ALA A 36 -18.21 -15.23 -0.70
C ALA A 36 -17.84 -14.38 -1.92
N SER A 37 -18.72 -13.47 -2.33
CA SER A 37 -18.51 -12.55 -3.45
C SER A 37 -17.32 -11.64 -3.21
N ASN A 38 -17.11 -11.19 -1.97
CA ASN A 38 -15.94 -10.40 -1.56
C ASN A 38 -14.64 -11.16 -1.82
N CYS A 39 -14.53 -12.40 -1.33
CA CYS A 39 -13.34 -13.23 -1.50
C CYS A 39 -13.10 -13.56 -2.97
N LEU A 40 -14.13 -13.88 -3.74
CA LEU A 40 -14.01 -14.13 -5.18
C LEU A 40 -13.53 -12.87 -5.94
N TRP A 41 -14.09 -11.70 -5.62
CA TRP A 41 -13.72 -10.42 -6.22
C TRP A 41 -12.25 -10.06 -5.93
N VAL A 42 -11.84 -10.10 -4.66
CA VAL A 42 -10.45 -9.81 -4.26
C VAL A 42 -9.49 -10.84 -4.86
N GLY A 43 -9.85 -12.12 -4.83
CA GLY A 43 -9.06 -13.19 -5.45
C GLY A 43 -8.85 -12.96 -6.95
N ALA A 44 -9.91 -12.58 -7.68
CA ALA A 44 -9.84 -12.25 -9.11
C ALA A 44 -9.04 -10.96 -9.38
N ALA A 45 -9.12 -9.96 -8.50
CA ALA A 45 -8.43 -8.69 -8.67
C ALA A 45 -6.91 -8.83 -8.72
N TYR A 46 -6.34 -9.80 -8.01
CA TYR A 46 -4.92 -10.14 -8.11
C TYR A 46 -4.47 -10.59 -9.52
N TYR A 47 -5.40 -10.92 -10.42
CA TYR A 47 -5.13 -11.23 -11.84
C TYR A 47 -5.61 -10.16 -12.82
N THR A 48 -6.63 -9.38 -12.48
CA THR A 48 -7.43 -8.63 -13.46
C THR A 48 -7.53 -7.13 -13.19
N VAL A 49 -7.58 -6.71 -11.93
CA VAL A 49 -7.91 -5.32 -11.55
C VAL A 49 -6.78 -4.74 -10.71
N LYS A 50 -6.03 -3.84 -11.32
CA LYS A 50 -4.95 -3.09 -10.67
C LYS A 50 -5.54 -2.19 -9.58
N GLY A 51 -4.91 -2.14 -8.41
CA GLY A 51 -4.94 -1.05 -7.40
C GLY A 51 -6.28 -0.56 -6.82
N ARG A 52 -7.33 -0.39 -7.61
CA ARG A 52 -8.60 0.26 -7.26
C ARG A 52 -9.74 -0.72 -7.00
N VAL A 53 -9.42 -1.97 -6.68
CA VAL A 53 -10.39 -3.04 -6.42
C VAL A 53 -11.46 -2.67 -5.38
N PHE A 54 -11.13 -1.80 -4.42
CA PHE A 54 -12.04 -1.33 -3.36
C PHE A 54 -12.71 0.02 -3.67
N GLY A 55 -12.62 0.52 -4.90
CA GLY A 55 -13.22 1.79 -5.29
C GLY A 55 -12.48 3.02 -4.75
N LYS A 56 -11.18 2.90 -4.48
CA LYS A 56 -10.32 4.01 -4.02
C LYS A 56 -10.24 5.10 -5.09
N ARG A 57 -10.64 6.31 -4.70
CA ARG A 57 -10.65 7.53 -5.52
C ARG A 57 -9.36 8.33 -5.32
N ASP A 58 -9.15 9.34 -6.17
CA ASP A 58 -7.92 10.13 -6.21
C ASP A 58 -7.75 11.06 -4.99
N ASP A 59 -8.86 11.47 -4.38
CA ASP A 59 -8.89 12.19 -3.09
C ASP A 59 -8.63 11.28 -1.88
N GLY A 60 -8.48 9.97 -2.13
CA GLY A 60 -8.28 8.95 -1.12
C GLY A 60 -9.54 8.46 -0.44
N THR A 61 -10.72 8.92 -0.81
CA THR A 61 -11.98 8.34 -0.33
C THR A 61 -12.25 6.99 -1.01
N LEU A 62 -13.08 6.16 -0.38
CA LEU A 62 -13.61 4.94 -0.99
C LEU A 62 -14.98 5.25 -1.57
N ASP A 63 -15.25 4.79 -2.78
CA ASP A 63 -16.59 4.82 -3.36
C ASP A 63 -17.60 4.14 -2.42
N PRO A 64 -18.69 4.82 -1.99
CA PRO A 64 -19.60 4.27 -1.00
C PRO A 64 -20.28 2.97 -1.43
N VAL A 65 -20.57 2.81 -2.73
CA VAL A 65 -21.22 1.61 -3.27
C VAL A 65 -20.23 0.45 -3.26
N ALA A 66 -19.02 0.66 -3.76
CA ALA A 66 -17.96 -0.35 -3.71
C ALA A 66 -17.60 -0.73 -2.27
N ALA A 67 -17.49 0.26 -1.38
CA ALA A 67 -17.21 0.05 0.04
C ALA A 67 -18.32 -0.77 0.72
N PHE A 68 -19.59 -0.50 0.40
CA PHE A 68 -20.70 -1.32 0.89
C PHE A 68 -20.62 -2.74 0.32
N CYS A 69 -20.51 -2.90 -1.00
CA CYS A 69 -20.39 -4.22 -1.62
C CYS A 69 -19.22 -5.05 -1.04
N LEU A 70 -18.13 -4.39 -0.66
CA LEU A 70 -16.92 -5.02 -0.11
C LEU A 70 -16.79 -4.91 1.43
N LEU A 71 -17.87 -4.53 2.11
CA LEU A 71 -17.85 -4.24 3.53
C LEU A 71 -17.40 -5.43 4.39
N PRO A 72 -17.84 -6.68 4.16
CA PRO A 72 -17.37 -7.83 4.94
C PRO A 72 -15.85 -7.97 4.91
N PHE A 73 -15.23 -7.83 3.73
CA PHE A 73 -13.78 -7.89 3.59
C PHE A 73 -13.08 -6.70 4.26
N LEU A 74 -13.62 -5.49 4.04
CA LEU A 74 -13.05 -4.26 4.59
C LEU A 74 -13.09 -4.28 6.12
N LEU A 75 -14.18 -4.72 6.74
CA LEU A 75 -14.29 -4.84 8.20
C LEU A 75 -13.24 -5.78 8.78
N ILE A 76 -13.04 -6.96 8.18
CA ILE A 76 -12.01 -7.91 8.63
C ILE A 76 -10.62 -7.30 8.46
N THR A 77 -10.37 -6.63 7.33
CA THR A 77 -9.10 -5.98 7.03
C THR A 77 -8.78 -4.88 8.03
N TRP A 78 -9.75 -4.01 8.32
CA TRP A 78 -9.61 -2.93 9.29
C TRP A 78 -9.46 -3.44 10.72
N ALA A 79 -10.24 -4.45 11.11
CA ALA A 79 -10.13 -5.07 12.43
C ALA A 79 -8.76 -5.73 12.63
N THR A 80 -8.28 -6.44 11.61
CA THR A 80 -6.96 -7.09 11.63
C THR A 80 -5.85 -6.04 11.72
N TRP A 81 -5.94 -4.97 10.95
CA TRP A 81 -4.99 -3.86 11.01
C TRP A 81 -4.98 -3.19 12.40
N HIS A 82 -6.16 -2.93 12.98
CA HIS A 82 -6.26 -2.38 14.34
C HIS A 82 -5.65 -3.33 15.39
N ALA A 83 -5.96 -4.63 15.32
CA ALA A 83 -5.41 -5.63 16.23
C ALA A 83 -3.88 -5.74 16.10
N GLN A 84 -3.36 -5.80 14.87
CA GLN A 84 -1.92 -5.81 14.60
C GLN A 84 -1.23 -4.59 15.20
N ASN A 85 -1.82 -3.41 15.04
CA ASN A 85 -1.25 -2.17 15.54
C ASN A 85 -1.33 -2.00 17.05
N TRP A 86 -2.34 -2.58 17.68
CA TRP A 86 -2.45 -2.61 19.13
C TRP A 86 -1.44 -3.58 19.74
N LEU A 87 -1.18 -4.70 19.09
CA LEU A 87 -0.20 -5.70 19.54
C LEU A 87 1.24 -5.38 19.14
N SER A 88 1.44 -4.47 18.19
CA SER A 88 2.77 -4.10 17.69
C SER A 88 3.45 -3.11 18.63
N ASN A 89 4.73 -3.38 18.94
CA ASN A 89 5.63 -2.47 19.63
C ASN A 89 6.42 -1.58 18.66
N GLU A 90 6.07 -1.57 17.36
CA GLU A 90 6.74 -0.74 16.37
C GLU A 90 6.35 0.73 16.50
N ASN A 91 7.30 1.61 16.20
CA ASN A 91 7.01 3.02 16.00
C ASN A 91 5.96 3.19 14.88
N PRO A 92 5.00 4.13 15.04
CA PRO A 92 4.03 4.44 14.00
C PRO A 92 4.70 4.86 12.68
N PHE A 93 5.85 5.53 12.78
CA PHE A 93 6.67 5.95 11.65
C PHE A 93 8.12 6.12 12.09
N ASP A 94 9.02 6.08 11.11
CA ASP A 94 10.44 6.37 11.28
C ASP A 94 10.90 7.31 10.16
N GLU A 95 11.83 8.21 10.47
CA GLU A 95 12.45 9.09 9.47
C GLU A 95 13.57 8.34 8.75
N VAL A 96 13.40 8.16 7.44
CA VAL A 96 14.34 7.40 6.60
C VAL A 96 15.48 8.29 6.11
N SER A 97 15.16 9.54 5.80
CA SER A 97 16.11 10.62 5.44
C SER A 97 15.47 11.95 5.83
N PRO A 98 16.23 13.05 5.99
CA PRO A 98 15.67 14.35 6.36
C PRO A 98 14.39 14.71 5.58
N GLY A 99 13.27 14.87 6.29
CA GLY A 99 11.97 15.22 5.73
C GLY A 99 11.25 14.10 4.96
N LEU A 100 11.69 12.84 5.07
CA LEU A 100 11.01 11.66 4.51
C LEU A 100 10.71 10.65 5.62
N TYR A 101 9.43 10.50 5.91
CA TYR A 101 8.91 9.59 6.91
C TYR A 101 8.25 8.38 6.25
N LEU A 102 8.48 7.20 6.82
CA LEU A 102 7.88 5.94 6.41
C LEU A 102 7.15 5.32 7.60
N GLY A 103 5.90 4.92 7.42
CA GLY A 103 5.13 4.35 8.53
C GLY A 103 3.93 3.52 8.15
N ARG A 104 3.26 3.02 9.18
CA ARG A 104 1.90 2.47 9.07
C ARG A 104 0.92 3.59 8.70
N ARG A 105 -0.30 3.21 8.31
CA ARG A 105 -1.36 4.19 8.06
C ARG A 105 -1.52 5.09 9.29
N PRO A 106 -1.34 6.41 9.17
CA PRO A 106 -1.41 7.28 10.33
C PRO A 106 -2.88 7.60 10.61
N LEU A 107 -3.27 7.70 11.88
CA LEU A 107 -4.54 8.31 12.22
C LEU A 107 -4.43 9.83 12.00
N GLN A 108 -5.55 10.54 11.95
CA GLN A 108 -5.62 11.96 11.59
C GLN A 108 -4.66 12.86 12.40
N LYS A 109 -4.39 12.48 13.66
CA LYS A 109 -3.52 13.19 14.62
C LYS A 109 -2.06 12.71 14.66
N ASP A 110 -1.71 11.69 13.88
CA ASP A 110 -0.42 10.98 13.99
C ASP A 110 0.58 11.40 12.89
N LEU A 111 0.35 12.51 12.19
CA LEU A 111 1.33 13.01 11.22
C LEU A 111 2.52 13.65 11.94
N PRO A 112 3.77 13.36 11.52
CA PRO A 112 4.94 14.06 12.02
C PRO A 112 4.84 15.58 11.76
N LEU A 113 5.39 16.38 12.67
CA LEU A 113 5.45 17.84 12.50
C LEU A 113 6.21 18.20 11.21
N GLY A 114 5.68 19.18 10.47
CA GLY A 114 6.28 19.64 9.21
C GLY A 114 5.93 18.80 7.98
N VAL A 115 5.19 17.69 8.14
CA VAL A 115 4.65 16.96 7.00
C VAL A 115 3.52 17.75 6.34
N SER A 116 3.65 17.97 5.03
CA SER A 116 2.63 18.61 4.19
C SER A 116 2.29 17.81 2.93
N LEU A 117 2.94 16.66 2.71
CA LEU A 117 2.58 15.68 1.70
C LEU A 117 2.45 14.29 2.30
N VAL A 118 1.33 13.62 2.03
CA VAL A 118 1.09 12.22 2.35
C VAL A 118 0.94 11.42 1.06
N VAL A 119 1.71 10.34 0.93
CA VAL A 119 1.61 9.37 -0.17
C VAL A 119 1.02 8.07 0.37
N ASP A 120 -0.21 7.79 -0.03
CA ASP A 120 -0.97 6.61 0.37
C ASP A 120 -0.88 5.50 -0.67
N MET A 121 -0.25 4.39 -0.29
CA MET A 121 -0.11 3.20 -1.13
C MET A 121 -1.24 2.18 -0.94
N THR A 122 -2.24 2.47 -0.11
CA THR A 122 -3.34 1.55 0.20
C THR A 122 -4.47 1.61 -0.82
N SER A 123 -5.03 0.44 -1.08
CA SER A 123 -6.28 0.29 -1.83
C SER A 123 -7.48 0.27 -0.89
N GLU A 124 -7.28 -0.24 0.32
CA GLU A 124 -8.29 -0.76 1.23
C GLU A 124 -8.68 0.19 2.36
N PHE A 125 -7.97 1.31 2.52
CA PHE A 125 -8.26 2.31 3.55
C PHE A 125 -8.68 3.62 2.92
N SER A 126 -9.52 4.40 3.59
CA SER A 126 -9.84 5.77 3.20
C SER A 126 -8.84 6.78 3.79
N ASN A 127 -8.72 7.92 3.12
CA ASN A 127 -8.10 9.13 3.65
C ASN A 127 -8.84 9.52 4.96
N PRO A 128 -8.14 9.64 6.10
CA PRO A 128 -8.75 10.01 7.38
C PRO A 128 -9.16 11.49 7.47
N GLY A 129 -8.89 12.31 6.44
CA GLY A 129 -9.26 13.72 6.40
C GLY A 129 -8.30 14.60 7.20
N TYR A 130 -7.06 14.75 6.73
CA TYR A 130 -6.08 15.63 7.38
C TYR A 130 -6.50 17.11 7.35
N ALA A 131 -5.87 17.91 8.22
CA ALA A 131 -6.07 19.36 8.27
C ALA A 131 -5.64 20.04 6.96
N ASP A 132 -6.14 21.27 6.77
CA ASP A 132 -5.79 22.11 5.64
C ASP A 132 -4.27 22.29 5.52
N GLY A 133 -3.76 22.29 4.29
CA GLY A 133 -2.33 22.39 3.99
C GLY A 133 -1.60 21.05 3.85
N VAL A 134 -2.26 19.92 4.09
CA VAL A 134 -1.71 18.58 3.79
C VAL A 134 -2.22 18.11 2.42
N THR A 135 -1.30 17.97 1.48
CA THR A 135 -1.56 17.36 0.18
C THR A 135 -1.61 15.84 0.31
N TYR A 136 -2.60 15.20 -0.31
CA TYR A 136 -2.79 13.75 -0.26
C TYR A 136 -2.70 13.14 -1.67
N VAL A 137 -1.72 12.26 -1.88
CA VAL A 137 -1.49 11.57 -3.16
C VAL A 137 -1.77 10.09 -2.98
N THR A 138 -2.67 9.54 -3.80
CA THR A 138 -3.01 8.12 -3.77
C THR A 138 -2.32 7.34 -4.88
N VAL A 139 -1.68 6.22 -4.52
CA VAL A 139 -1.17 5.21 -5.45
C VAL A 139 -1.73 3.85 -5.03
N PRO A 140 -3.02 3.59 -5.31
CA PRO A 140 -3.71 2.41 -4.79
C PRO A 140 -2.99 1.13 -5.22
N THR A 141 -2.51 0.36 -4.25
CA THR A 141 -1.71 -0.85 -4.50
C THR A 141 -2.21 -1.98 -3.60
N LEU A 142 -2.57 -3.10 -4.22
CA LEU A 142 -2.92 -4.32 -3.48
C LEU A 142 -1.72 -4.83 -2.68
N ASP A 143 -2.00 -5.46 -1.55
CA ASP A 143 -0.93 -5.98 -0.70
C ASP A 143 -0.11 -7.09 -1.40
N ALA A 144 1.20 -7.08 -1.18
CA ALA A 144 2.20 -7.89 -1.89
C ALA A 144 2.21 -7.73 -3.43
N PHE A 145 1.54 -6.71 -3.97
CA PHE A 145 1.50 -6.39 -5.40
C PHE A 145 2.37 -5.17 -5.73
N VAL A 146 2.44 -4.85 -7.03
CA VAL A 146 3.14 -3.66 -7.56
C VAL A 146 2.15 -2.72 -8.25
N PRO A 147 2.26 -1.41 -8.06
CA PRO A 147 1.42 -0.44 -8.77
C PRO A 147 1.80 -0.36 -10.25
N ASP A 148 0.99 0.39 -10.99
CA ASP A 148 1.37 0.85 -12.32
C ASP A 148 2.58 1.77 -12.27
N ALA A 149 3.47 1.61 -13.25
CA ALA A 149 4.74 2.33 -13.29
C ALA A 149 4.55 3.85 -13.37
N GLU A 150 3.64 4.35 -14.22
CA GLU A 150 3.51 5.79 -14.42
C GLU A 150 2.94 6.53 -13.20
N PRO A 151 1.82 6.11 -12.58
CA PRO A 151 1.34 6.75 -11.35
C PRO A 151 2.36 6.65 -10.21
N PHE A 152 3.07 5.52 -10.12
CA PHE A 152 4.12 5.33 -9.11
C PHE A 152 5.29 6.31 -9.31
N LEU A 153 5.77 6.47 -10.54
CA LEU A 153 6.85 7.40 -10.86
C LEU A 153 6.43 8.85 -10.67
N ALA A 154 5.21 9.22 -11.07
CA ALA A 154 4.68 10.58 -10.89
C ALA A 154 4.56 10.94 -9.39
N ALA A 155 4.11 10.00 -8.56
CA ALA A 155 4.04 10.20 -7.12
C ALA A 155 5.44 10.29 -6.49
N ALA A 156 6.38 9.43 -6.91
CA ALA A 156 7.77 9.49 -6.46
C ALA A 156 8.45 10.81 -6.85
N GLU A 157 8.17 11.33 -8.06
CA GLU A 157 8.65 12.64 -8.51
C GLU A 157 8.12 13.75 -7.61
N THR A 158 6.80 13.81 -7.46
CA THR A 158 6.12 14.82 -6.65
C THR A 158 6.68 14.85 -5.22
N ALA A 159 6.88 13.67 -4.63
CA ALA A 159 7.43 13.52 -3.29
C ALA A 159 8.94 13.84 -3.20
N ALA A 160 9.70 13.58 -4.26
CA ALA A 160 11.12 13.88 -4.28
C ALA A 160 11.40 15.39 -4.37
N SER A 161 10.58 16.14 -5.11
CA SER A 161 10.69 17.59 -5.25
C SER A 161 9.88 18.40 -4.23
N TRP A 162 9.22 17.74 -3.28
CA TRP A 162 8.40 18.41 -2.28
C TRP A 162 9.26 19.18 -1.28
N GLU A 163 8.99 20.46 -1.07
CA GLU A 163 9.77 21.31 -0.15
C GLU A 163 9.49 21.00 1.34
N GLY A 164 8.28 20.55 1.65
CA GLY A 164 7.90 20.17 3.01
C GLY A 164 8.24 18.73 3.39
N GLY A 165 7.84 18.31 4.59
CA GLY A 165 7.94 16.93 5.01
C GLY A 165 7.02 16.02 4.20
N VAL A 166 7.52 14.83 3.85
CA VAL A 166 6.81 13.81 3.10
C VAL A 166 6.59 12.59 3.98
N PHE A 167 5.35 12.12 4.04
CA PHE A 167 4.98 10.90 4.74
C PHE A 167 4.47 9.85 3.76
N VAL A 168 5.10 8.68 3.74
CA VAL A 168 4.73 7.57 2.86
C VAL A 168 4.20 6.42 3.70
N HIS A 169 3.01 5.92 3.37
CA HIS A 169 2.40 4.83 4.14
C HIS A 169 1.70 3.78 3.29
N CYS A 170 1.56 2.61 3.90
CA CYS A 170 0.61 1.59 3.47
C CYS A 170 -0.22 1.19 4.69
N ALA A 171 -0.60 -0.09 4.83
CA ALA A 171 -1.23 -0.57 6.06
C ALA A 171 -0.24 -0.51 7.24
N ASN A 172 0.84 -1.30 7.20
CA ASN A 172 1.79 -1.47 8.32
C ASN A 172 3.15 -0.80 8.10
N GLY A 173 3.39 -0.24 6.92
CA GLY A 173 4.64 0.47 6.62
C GLY A 173 5.80 -0.41 6.19
N HIS A 174 5.55 -1.63 5.71
CA HIS A 174 6.62 -2.63 5.48
C HIS A 174 6.98 -2.90 4.02
N GLY A 175 5.97 -3.01 3.13
CA GLY A 175 6.18 -3.42 1.74
C GLY A 175 5.95 -2.29 0.73
N ARG A 176 4.67 -2.02 0.45
CA ARG A 176 4.25 -1.05 -0.61
C ARG A 176 4.83 0.34 -0.40
N SER A 177 4.75 0.86 0.82
CA SER A 177 5.30 2.17 1.18
C SER A 177 6.82 2.20 1.22
N ALA A 178 7.45 1.10 1.64
CA ALA A 178 8.91 0.98 1.63
C ALA A 178 9.45 1.03 0.18
N ALA A 179 8.74 0.43 -0.78
CA ALA A 179 9.08 0.55 -2.19
C ALA A 179 8.96 1.99 -2.72
N MET A 180 7.91 2.72 -2.32
CA MET A 180 7.74 4.14 -2.67
C MET A 180 8.82 5.02 -2.03
N ALA A 181 9.12 4.84 -0.74
CA ALA A 181 10.22 5.51 -0.08
C ALA A 181 11.55 5.24 -0.79
N GLY A 182 11.79 4.00 -1.24
CA GLY A 182 12.98 3.63 -2.01
C GLY A 182 13.06 4.37 -3.35
N ALA A 183 11.92 4.53 -4.04
CA ALA A 183 11.85 5.33 -5.26
C ALA A 183 12.17 6.80 -5.01
N ILE A 184 11.66 7.37 -3.92
CA ILE A 184 11.94 8.75 -3.52
C ILE A 184 13.43 8.94 -3.19
N LEU A 185 14.05 8.01 -2.46
CA LEU A 185 15.48 8.06 -2.15
C LEU A 185 16.36 8.02 -3.40
N LEU A 186 16.01 7.15 -4.37
CA LEU A 186 16.68 7.11 -5.67
C LEU A 186 16.51 8.44 -6.40
N ARG A 187 15.28 8.97 -6.38
CA ARG A 187 14.94 10.19 -7.10
C ARG A 187 15.60 11.44 -6.54
N ARG A 188 15.73 11.53 -5.22
CA ARG A 188 16.48 12.59 -4.52
C ARG A 188 18.00 12.45 -4.69
N GLY A 189 18.50 11.39 -5.33
CA GLY A 189 19.93 11.10 -5.46
C GLY A 189 20.61 10.70 -4.14
N ILE A 190 19.83 10.48 -3.07
CA ILE A 190 20.32 10.02 -1.76
C ILE A 190 20.82 8.57 -1.86
N ALA A 191 20.06 7.74 -2.57
CA ALA A 191 20.47 6.40 -2.95
C ALA A 191 20.85 6.36 -4.44
N ARG A 192 21.98 5.73 -4.76
CA ARG A 192 22.47 5.52 -6.14
C ARG A 192 22.11 4.14 -6.70
N SER A 193 21.53 3.28 -5.87
CA SER A 193 21.09 1.95 -6.27
C SER A 193 19.92 1.46 -5.42
N VAL A 194 19.15 0.53 -5.98
CA VAL A 194 18.03 -0.12 -5.28
C VAL A 194 18.49 -0.79 -3.98
N ALA A 195 19.70 -1.36 -3.98
CA ALA A 195 20.27 -2.01 -2.80
C ALA A 195 20.63 -0.99 -1.69
N GLN A 196 21.16 0.17 -2.08
CA GLN A 196 21.43 1.25 -1.11
C GLN A 196 20.13 1.81 -0.54
N ALA A 197 19.12 2.07 -1.37
CA ALA A 197 17.81 2.54 -0.91
C ALA A 197 17.16 1.58 0.10
N GLU A 198 17.25 0.27 -0.18
CA GLU A 198 16.77 -0.77 0.73
C GLU A 198 17.55 -0.76 2.05
N ALA A 199 18.88 -0.62 2.01
CA ALA A 199 19.71 -0.56 3.21
C ALA A 199 19.38 0.66 4.10
N GLU A 200 19.18 1.85 3.50
CA GLU A 200 18.79 3.06 4.22
C GLU A 200 17.43 2.89 4.91
N ILE A 201 16.45 2.30 4.21
CA ILE A 201 15.12 2.05 4.76
C ILE A 201 15.16 1.03 5.88
N VAL A 202 15.83 -0.11 5.69
CA VAL A 202 15.92 -1.16 6.72
C VAL A 202 16.69 -0.66 7.95
N ARG A 203 17.69 0.22 7.76
CA ARG A 203 18.40 0.85 8.89
C ARG A 203 17.44 1.70 9.74
N ALA A 204 16.57 2.48 9.11
CA ALA A 204 15.59 3.31 9.81
C ALA A 204 14.42 2.51 10.37
N ARG A 205 13.91 1.53 9.61
CA ARG A 205 12.74 0.70 9.94
C ARG A 205 13.04 -0.78 9.65
N PRO A 206 13.58 -1.55 10.61
CA PRO A 206 14.07 -2.92 10.38
C PRO A 206 13.04 -3.92 9.82
N LEU A 207 11.75 -3.70 10.08
CA LEU A 207 10.67 -4.56 9.61
C LEU A 207 10.15 -4.20 8.21
N ALA A 208 10.75 -3.19 7.56
CA ALA A 208 10.45 -2.82 6.17
C ALA A 208 11.03 -3.84 5.17
N ALA A 209 10.56 -5.08 5.23
CA ALA A 209 10.97 -6.17 4.36
C ALA A 209 10.33 -6.02 2.97
N TRP A 210 11.16 -5.74 1.97
CA TRP A 210 10.69 -5.58 0.60
C TRP A 210 10.29 -6.92 0.00
N HIS A 211 9.10 -6.93 -0.59
CA HIS A 211 8.69 -8.10 -1.35
C HIS A 211 9.57 -8.23 -2.62
N PRO A 212 10.01 -9.44 -3.02
CA PRO A 212 10.88 -9.61 -4.19
C PRO A 212 10.35 -8.96 -5.48
N VAL A 213 9.03 -8.92 -5.65
CA VAL A 213 8.36 -8.26 -6.79
C VAL A 213 8.50 -6.74 -6.78
N GLN A 214 8.50 -6.11 -5.59
CA GLN A 214 8.70 -4.67 -5.42
C GLN A 214 10.15 -4.30 -5.69
N ARG A 215 11.10 -5.10 -5.21
CA ARG A 215 12.52 -4.95 -5.55
C ARG A 215 12.76 -5.07 -7.05
N ALA A 216 12.13 -6.05 -7.71
CA ALA A 216 12.22 -6.23 -9.15
C ALA A 216 11.63 -5.03 -9.92
N MET A 217 10.49 -4.50 -9.47
CA MET A 217 9.91 -3.28 -10.04
C MET A 217 10.87 -2.10 -9.93
N LEU A 218 11.41 -1.82 -8.74
CA LEU A 218 12.35 -0.71 -8.56
C LEU A 218 13.61 -0.86 -9.42
N ARG A 219 14.15 -2.07 -9.56
CA ARG A 219 15.29 -2.32 -10.47
C ARG A 219 14.96 -1.98 -11.92
N ARG A 220 13.75 -2.34 -12.38
CA ARG A 220 13.29 -2.00 -13.74
C ARG A 220 13.13 -0.49 -13.92
N LEU A 221 12.72 0.21 -12.88
CA LEU A 221 12.46 1.66 -12.92
C LEU A 221 13.67 2.52 -12.53
N ALA A 222 14.76 1.91 -12.07
CA ALA A 222 15.91 2.62 -11.47
C ALA A 222 16.52 3.67 -12.41
N GLY A 223 16.66 3.37 -13.72
CA GLY A 223 17.19 4.33 -14.69
C GLY A 223 16.35 5.61 -14.72
N ARG A 224 15.02 5.47 -14.86
CA ARG A 224 14.07 6.59 -14.86
C ARG A 224 14.04 7.36 -13.54
N LEU A 225 14.24 6.67 -12.42
CA LEU A 225 14.28 7.30 -11.10
C LEU A 225 15.57 8.10 -10.89
N LEU A 226 16.70 7.63 -11.41
CA LEU A 226 18.01 8.26 -11.22
C LEU A 226 18.32 9.41 -12.19
N GLU A 227 17.64 9.50 -13.33
CA GLU A 227 17.86 10.54 -14.34
C GLU A 227 17.45 11.94 -13.85
N PRO A 228 18.36 12.89 -13.55
CA PRO A 228 17.97 14.24 -13.15
C PRO A 228 17.04 14.87 -14.19
N ARG A 229 16.07 15.68 -13.76
CA ARG A 229 15.22 16.40 -14.72
C ARG A 229 16.12 17.31 -15.57
N ALA A 230 15.97 17.21 -16.90
CA ALA A 230 16.52 18.18 -17.84
C ALA A 230 15.87 19.56 -17.68
#